data_AF-A0A3C1B549-F1
#
_entry.id   AF-A0A3C1B549-F1
#
_cell.length_a   1.000
_cell.length_b   1.000
_cell.length_c   1.000
_cell.angle_alpha   90.00
_cell.angle_beta   90.00
_cell.angle_gamma   90.00
#
_symmetry.space_group_name_H-M   'P 1'
#
loop_
_entity.id
_entity.type
_entity.pdbx_description
1 polymer ?
#
loop_
_entity_poly.entity_id
_entity_poly.type
_entity_poly.pdbx_seq_one_letter_code
_entity_poly.pdbx_strand_id
1 'polypeptide(L)'
;MSSIPSLTSLAKSAGCAAKIAQTDLVKALNHLPRSDDPNLIVDHTGSDDAAVYRLTAELALVETVDIFPPIVDDPFDYGRIAAANALSDIYAMGGKPISALSFVGWPVDVLGMDQLGSVLKGAASICSQAG
;
A
#
# COMPACT_ATOMS: atom_id res chain seq x y z
N MET A 1 19.60 9.56 -28.24
CA MET A 1 18.42 9.59 -27.34
C MET A 1 18.58 8.43 -26.39
N SER A 2 18.76 8.67 -25.09
CA SER A 2 18.74 7.57 -24.12
C SER A 2 17.31 7.05 -24.06
N SER A 3 17.11 5.75 -24.29
CA SER A 3 15.81 5.12 -24.10
C SER A 3 15.40 5.22 -22.64
N ILE A 4 14.12 5.50 -22.38
CA ILE A 4 13.57 5.46 -21.02
C ILE A 4 13.72 4.02 -20.51
N PRO A 5 14.29 3.79 -19.32
CA PRO A 5 14.44 2.46 -18.76
C PRO A 5 13.08 1.81 -18.46
N SER A 6 13.02 0.48 -18.43
CA SER A 6 11.81 -0.23 -18.02
C SER A 6 11.58 -0.08 -16.51
N LEU A 7 10.34 -0.12 -16.04
CA LEU A 7 10.03 0.13 -14.63
C LEU A 7 10.68 -0.91 -13.71
N THR A 8 10.65 -2.19 -14.10
CA THR A 8 11.24 -3.27 -13.31
C THR A 8 12.76 -3.16 -13.21
N SER A 9 13.44 -2.54 -14.19
CA SER A 9 14.89 -2.33 -14.15
C SER A 9 15.34 -1.37 -13.04
N LEU A 10 14.41 -0.56 -12.51
CA LEU A 10 14.66 0.37 -11.40
C LEU A 10 14.41 -0.27 -10.03
N ALA A 11 13.79 -1.45 -9.98
CA ALA A 11 13.56 -2.19 -8.75
C ALA A 11 14.78 -3.06 -8.42
N LYS A 12 15.46 -2.79 -7.29
CA LYS A 12 16.50 -3.69 -6.77
C LYS A 12 15.94 -5.04 -6.32
N SER A 13 14.68 -5.04 -5.87
CA SER A 13 13.91 -6.20 -5.45
C SER A 13 12.45 -5.96 -5.86
N ALA A 14 11.79 -6.97 -6.43
CA ALA A 14 10.40 -6.86 -6.89
C ALA A 14 9.39 -7.29 -5.81
N GLY A 15 8.30 -6.53 -5.65
CA GLY A 15 7.11 -6.92 -4.87
C GLY A 15 7.41 -7.23 -3.40
N CYS A 16 6.85 -8.33 -2.89
CA CYS A 16 7.03 -8.75 -1.50
C CYS A 16 8.49 -9.04 -1.10
N ALA A 17 9.39 -9.25 -2.07
CA ALA A 17 10.82 -9.42 -1.78
C ALA A 17 11.49 -8.11 -1.30
N ALA A 18 10.78 -6.97 -1.36
CA ALA A 18 11.21 -5.73 -0.74
C ALA A 18 10.80 -5.61 0.75
N LYS A 19 9.93 -6.50 1.26
CA LYS A 19 9.47 -6.47 2.66
C LYS A 19 10.57 -7.02 3.58
N ILE A 20 10.74 -6.40 4.74
CA ILE A 20 11.59 -6.95 5.81
C ILE A 20 10.95 -8.22 6.38
N ALA A 21 11.77 -9.14 6.91
CA ALA A 21 11.26 -10.36 7.52
C ALA A 21 10.35 -10.01 8.72
N GLN A 22 9.22 -10.72 8.85
CA GLN A 22 8.25 -10.49 9.93
C GLN A 22 8.89 -10.56 11.32
N THR A 23 9.81 -11.51 11.52
CA THR A 23 10.56 -11.66 12.78
C THR A 23 11.40 -10.44 13.15
N ASP A 24 11.88 -9.68 12.16
CA ASP A 24 12.66 -8.47 12.39
C ASP A 24 11.76 -7.25 12.56
N LEU A 25 10.64 -7.19 11.82
CA LEU A 25 9.62 -6.17 12.02
C LEU A 25 9.08 -6.19 13.45
N VAL A 26 8.74 -7.38 13.99
CA VAL A 26 8.25 -7.54 15.37
C VAL A 26 9.24 -6.97 16.39
N LYS A 27 10.55 -7.15 16.19
CA LYS A 27 11.57 -6.59 17.08
C LYS A 27 11.52 -5.05 17.08
N ALA A 28 11.39 -4.44 15.91
CA ALA A 28 11.27 -2.99 15.79
C ALA A 28 9.97 -2.46 16.43
N LEU A 29 8.84 -3.13 16.14
CA LEU A 29 7.52 -2.75 16.67
C LEU A 29 7.45 -2.83 18.21
N ASN A 30 8.17 -3.76 18.83
CA ASN A 30 8.24 -3.87 20.30
C ASN A 30 8.84 -2.65 21.00
N HIS A 31 9.47 -1.73 20.27
CA HIS A 31 9.97 -0.47 20.82
C HIS A 31 8.92 0.66 20.81
N LEU A 32 7.78 0.46 20.15
CA LEU A 32 6.71 1.45 20.11
C LEU A 32 5.91 1.43 21.43
N PRO A 33 5.39 2.60 21.88
CA PRO A 33 4.51 2.64 23.03
C PRO A 33 3.22 1.87 22.70
N ARG A 34 2.73 1.11 23.68
CA ARG A 34 1.39 0.52 23.60
C ARG A 34 0.35 1.59 23.87
N SER A 35 -0.78 1.49 23.17
CA SER A 35 -1.93 2.35 23.43
C SER A 35 -2.84 1.67 24.45
N ASP A 36 -3.29 2.43 25.45
CA ASP A 36 -4.34 1.99 26.38
C ASP A 36 -5.73 2.47 25.93
N ASP A 37 -5.85 3.01 24.70
CA ASP A 37 -7.12 3.52 24.17
C ASP A 37 -8.09 2.36 23.87
N PRO A 38 -9.24 2.27 24.56
CA PRO A 38 -10.21 1.20 24.35
C PRO A 38 -10.91 1.23 22.99
N ASN A 39 -10.72 2.29 22.20
CA ASN A 39 -11.21 2.39 20.83
C ASN A 39 -10.24 1.79 19.82
N LEU A 40 -8.95 1.61 20.15
CA LEU A 40 -8.02 0.91 19.28
C LEU A 40 -8.28 -0.60 19.39
N ILE A 41 -8.96 -1.17 18.40
CA ILE A 41 -9.39 -2.57 18.38
C ILE A 41 -8.25 -3.50 17.96
N VAL A 42 -7.50 -3.09 16.92
CA VAL A 42 -6.33 -3.81 16.42
C VAL A 42 -5.16 -2.83 16.37
N ASP A 43 -4.09 -3.17 17.09
CA ASP A 43 -2.87 -2.37 17.19
C ASP A 43 -1.67 -3.08 16.56
N HIS A 44 -0.48 -2.52 16.74
CA HIS A 44 0.77 -3.05 16.18
C HIS A 44 1.33 -4.27 16.93
N THR A 45 0.68 -4.74 18.00
CA THR A 45 1.14 -5.91 18.77
C THR A 45 0.66 -7.23 18.18
N GLY A 46 -0.38 -7.17 17.33
CA GLY A 46 -0.86 -8.28 16.53
C GLY A 46 0.01 -8.57 15.30
N SER A 47 -0.50 -9.44 14.44
CA SER A 47 0.05 -9.69 13.10
C SER A 47 -1.04 -9.57 12.04
N ASP A 48 -2.00 -8.69 12.30
CA ASP A 48 -3.13 -8.42 11.43
C ASP A 48 -2.73 -7.51 10.26
N ASP A 49 -3.52 -7.55 9.19
CA ASP A 49 -3.22 -6.88 7.93
C ASP A 49 -3.53 -5.36 7.96
N ALA A 50 -4.22 -4.86 8.98
CA ALA A 50 -4.58 -3.44 9.10
C ALA A 50 -4.78 -3.00 10.55
N ALA A 51 -4.70 -1.69 10.80
CA ALA A 51 -5.13 -1.09 12.05
C ALA A 51 -6.67 -0.95 12.05
N VAL A 52 -7.30 -1.17 13.20
CA VAL A 52 -8.75 -1.02 13.36
C VAL A 52 -9.06 -0.12 14.54
N TYR A 53 -9.76 0.97 14.29
CA TYR A 53 -10.11 1.97 15.30
C TYR A 53 -11.61 2.21 15.36
N ARG A 54 -12.22 2.08 16.54
CA ARG A 54 -13.64 2.29 16.78
C ARG A 54 -13.98 3.79 16.72
N LEU A 55 -14.93 4.16 15.88
CA LEU A 55 -15.45 5.53 15.77
C LEU A 55 -16.74 5.70 16.59
N THR A 56 -17.61 4.68 16.57
CA THR A 56 -18.86 4.62 17.36
C THR A 56 -19.07 3.20 17.86
N ALA A 57 -20.14 2.93 18.62
CA ALA A 57 -20.43 1.57 19.09
C ALA A 57 -20.64 0.56 17.95
N GLU A 58 -21.06 1.00 16.77
CA GLU A 58 -21.40 0.18 15.60
C GLU A 58 -20.47 0.39 14.39
N LEU A 59 -19.53 1.33 14.46
CA LEU A 59 -18.65 1.69 13.35
C LEU A 59 -17.18 1.70 13.76
N ALA A 60 -16.35 1.04 12.96
CA ALA A 60 -14.90 1.11 13.06
C ALA A 60 -14.29 1.50 11.71
N LEU A 61 -13.18 2.22 11.78
CA LEU A 61 -12.31 2.54 10.66
C LEU A 61 -11.24 1.44 10.55
N VAL A 62 -11.02 0.95 9.33
CA VAL A 62 -9.93 0.02 9.01
C VAL A 62 -8.94 0.78 8.15
N GLU A 63 -7.67 0.83 8.55
CA GLU A 63 -6.61 1.57 7.87
C GLU A 63 -5.43 0.67 7.56
N THR A 64 -5.04 0.65 6.29
CA THR A 64 -3.82 -0.03 5.81
C THR A 64 -3.04 0.91 4.90
N VAL A 65 -1.74 0.71 4.82
CA VAL A 65 -0.85 1.36 3.85
C VAL A 65 0.13 0.30 3.35
N ASP A 66 0.18 0.12 2.04
CA ASP A 66 1.10 -0.81 1.41
C ASP A 66 1.73 -0.17 0.17
N ILE A 67 3.06 -0.26 0.07
CA ILE A 67 3.85 0.27 -1.06
C ILE A 67 4.91 -0.75 -1.45
N PHE A 68 5.18 -0.86 -2.75
CA PHE A 68 6.25 -1.73 -3.24
C PHE A 68 6.84 -1.19 -4.55
N PRO A 69 8.10 -1.52 -4.89
CA PRO A 69 8.70 -1.13 -6.17
C PRO A 69 8.00 -1.80 -7.36
N PRO A 70 8.13 -1.26 -8.59
CA PRO A 70 7.48 -1.83 -9.78
C PRO A 70 7.80 -3.31 -9.99
N ILE A 71 6.77 -4.10 -10.30
CA ILE A 71 6.87 -5.55 -10.58
C ILE A 71 6.51 -5.93 -12.02
N VAL A 72 5.97 -4.97 -12.79
CA VAL A 72 5.67 -5.09 -14.21
C VAL A 72 6.12 -3.81 -14.90
N ASP A 73 6.42 -3.91 -16.20
CA ASP A 73 6.93 -2.77 -16.97
C ASP A 73 5.83 -1.85 -17.49
N ASP A 74 4.60 -2.36 -17.64
CA ASP A 74 3.47 -1.52 -18.03
C ASP A 74 3.05 -0.63 -16.84
N PRO A 75 3.12 0.71 -16.97
CA PRO A 75 2.82 1.60 -15.85
C PRO A 75 1.35 1.53 -15.41
N PHE A 76 0.42 1.33 -16.33
CA PHE A 76 -1.00 1.28 -16.01
C PHE A 76 -1.32 0.02 -15.18
N ASP A 77 -0.85 -1.14 -15.62
CA ASP A 77 -1.02 -2.39 -14.88
C ASP A 77 -0.24 -2.39 -13.56
N TYR A 78 0.94 -1.77 -13.47
CA TYR A 78 1.61 -1.58 -12.19
C TYR A 78 0.73 -0.81 -11.20
N GLY A 79 0.12 0.30 -11.64
CA GLY A 79 -0.81 1.08 -10.81
C GLY A 79 -2.03 0.27 -10.37
N ARG A 80 -2.59 -0.56 -11.26
CA ARG A 80 -3.71 -1.45 -10.92
C ARG A 80 -3.31 -2.47 -9.85
N ILE A 81 -2.16 -3.12 -10.02
CA ILE A 81 -1.68 -4.12 -9.07
C ILE A 81 -1.38 -3.46 -7.71
N ALA A 82 -0.76 -2.28 -7.69
CA ALA A 82 -0.49 -1.53 -6.47
C ALA A 82 -1.76 -1.19 -5.70
N ALA A 83 -2.78 -0.66 -6.37
CA ALA A 83 -4.06 -0.36 -5.74
C ALA A 83 -4.79 -1.62 -5.26
N ALA A 84 -4.80 -2.69 -6.07
CA ALA A 84 -5.44 -3.95 -5.68
C ALA A 84 -4.78 -4.58 -4.45
N ASN A 85 -3.45 -4.55 -4.36
CA ASN A 85 -2.71 -5.02 -3.20
C ASN A 85 -3.04 -4.19 -1.96
N ALA A 86 -2.98 -2.85 -2.05
CA ALA A 86 -3.27 -1.97 -0.92
C ALA A 86 -4.72 -2.11 -0.42
N LEU A 87 -5.69 -2.37 -1.30
CA LEU A 87 -7.07 -2.62 -0.90
C LEU A 87 -7.31 -4.03 -0.34
N SER A 88 -6.39 -4.98 -0.58
CA SER A 88 -6.60 -6.37 -0.20
C SER A 88 -6.70 -6.56 1.32
N ASP A 89 -5.96 -5.79 2.11
CA ASP A 89 -6.03 -5.88 3.59
C ASP A 89 -7.38 -5.37 4.12
N ILE A 90 -7.98 -4.36 3.46
CA ILE A 90 -9.33 -3.89 3.82
C ILE A 90 -10.33 -5.04 3.67
N TYR A 91 -10.27 -5.77 2.54
CA TYR A 91 -11.14 -6.92 2.31
C TYR A 91 -10.83 -8.09 3.24
N ALA A 92 -9.54 -8.34 3.56
CA ALA A 92 -9.13 -9.39 4.50
C ALA A 92 -9.71 -9.16 5.90
N MET A 93 -9.78 -7.89 6.32
CA MET A 93 -10.41 -7.49 7.58
C MET A 93 -11.94 -7.41 7.52
N GLY A 94 -12.56 -7.80 6.40
CA GLY A 94 -14.01 -7.73 6.20
C GLY A 94 -14.56 -6.30 6.05
N GLY A 95 -13.68 -5.33 5.82
CA GLY A 95 -14.03 -3.93 5.62
C GLY A 95 -14.52 -3.63 4.20
N LYS A 96 -15.09 -2.44 4.05
CA LYS A 96 -15.43 -1.87 2.74
C LYS A 96 -14.54 -0.65 2.50
N PRO A 97 -13.79 -0.58 1.38
CA PRO A 97 -13.06 0.62 1.01
C PRO A 97 -14.00 1.81 0.85
N ILE A 98 -13.62 2.97 1.39
CA ILE A 98 -14.40 4.22 1.31
C ILE A 98 -13.57 5.41 0.81
N SER A 99 -12.25 5.33 0.92
CA SER A 99 -11.30 6.34 0.47
C SER A 99 -9.92 5.70 0.31
N ALA A 100 -9.03 6.38 -0.40
CA ALA A 100 -7.63 5.96 -0.56
C ALA A 100 -6.71 7.19 -0.69
N LEU A 101 -5.48 7.07 -0.21
CA LEU A 101 -4.41 8.04 -0.42
C LEU A 101 -3.30 7.39 -1.24
N SER A 102 -2.84 8.08 -2.30
CA SER A 102 -1.71 7.61 -3.10
C SER A 102 -0.39 8.03 -2.44
N PHE A 103 0.48 7.07 -2.16
CA PHE A 103 1.86 7.30 -1.73
C PHE A 103 2.82 7.05 -2.91
N VAL A 104 3.54 8.10 -3.34
CA VAL A 104 4.34 8.07 -4.57
C VAL A 104 5.78 8.50 -4.30
N GLY A 105 6.72 7.59 -4.54
CA GLY A 105 8.13 7.91 -4.78
C GLY A 105 8.45 7.67 -6.26
N TRP A 106 8.80 8.72 -7.00
CA TRP A 106 8.96 8.65 -8.46
C TRP A 106 10.19 9.44 -8.95
N PRO A 107 11.09 8.82 -9.75
CA PRO A 107 12.25 9.51 -10.31
C PRO A 107 11.86 10.32 -11.57
N VAL A 108 11.35 11.54 -11.35
CA VAL A 108 10.80 12.42 -12.39
C VAL A 108 11.79 12.64 -13.55
N ASP A 109 13.06 12.87 -13.24
CA ASP A 109 14.10 13.14 -14.25
C ASP A 109 14.44 11.93 -15.12
N VAL A 110 14.07 10.72 -14.70
CA VAL A 110 14.39 9.46 -15.38
C VAL A 110 13.21 8.93 -16.19
N LEU A 111 12.00 8.96 -15.59
CA LEU A 111 10.81 8.33 -16.17
C LEU A 111 9.80 9.32 -16.75
N GLY A 112 9.92 10.62 -16.42
CA GLY A 112 8.96 11.64 -16.79
C GLY A 112 7.61 11.48 -16.07
N MET A 113 6.71 12.44 -16.32
CA MET A 113 5.42 12.51 -15.65
C MET A 113 4.30 11.74 -16.38
N ASP A 114 4.45 11.47 -17.68
CA ASP A 114 3.43 10.75 -18.46
C ASP A 114 3.25 9.31 -17.97
N GLN A 115 4.37 8.64 -17.66
CA GLN A 115 4.33 7.29 -17.09
C GLN A 115 3.70 7.29 -15.69
N LEU A 116 4.04 8.25 -14.82
CA LEU A 116 3.38 8.40 -13.52
C LEU A 116 1.88 8.64 -13.67
N GLY A 117 1.47 9.47 -14.63
CA GLY A 117 0.06 9.69 -14.95
C GLY A 117 -0.65 8.40 -15.35
N SER A 118 0.03 7.50 -16.07
CA SER A 118 -0.48 6.18 -16.41
C SER A 118 -0.62 5.25 -15.19
N VAL A 119 0.38 5.25 -14.29
CA VAL A 119 0.29 4.54 -12.99
C VAL A 119 -0.92 5.00 -12.18
N LEU A 120 -1.08 6.31 -12.02
CA LEU A 120 -2.19 6.87 -11.24
C LEU A 120 -3.55 6.58 -11.87
N LYS A 121 -3.66 6.57 -13.20
CA LYS A 121 -4.88 6.13 -13.90
C LYS A 121 -5.19 4.66 -13.66
N GLY A 122 -4.17 3.80 -13.67
CA GLY A 122 -4.31 2.38 -13.35
C GLY A 122 -4.83 2.18 -11.93
N ALA A 123 -4.21 2.83 -10.95
CA ALA A 123 -4.63 2.77 -9.55
C ALA A 123 -6.07 3.28 -9.37
N ALA A 124 -6.39 4.44 -9.94
CA ALA A 124 -7.73 5.03 -9.88
C ALA A 124 -8.80 4.12 -10.51
N SER A 125 -8.45 3.35 -11.56
CA SER A 125 -9.39 2.40 -12.17
C SER A 125 -9.80 1.27 -11.23
N ILE A 126 -8.91 0.84 -10.33
CA ILE A 126 -9.19 -0.19 -9.33
C ILE A 126 -9.99 0.40 -8.17
N CYS A 127 -9.60 1.58 -7.67
CA CYS A 127 -10.39 2.28 -6.65
C CYS A 127 -11.83 2.51 -7.13
N SER A 128 -12.02 2.95 -8.39
CA SER A 128 -13.36 3.14 -8.95
C SER A 128 -14.18 1.83 -9.06
N GLN A 129 -13.54 0.67 -9.18
CA GLN A 129 -14.22 -0.63 -9.17
C GLN A 129 -14.56 -1.09 -7.75
N ALA A 130 -13.74 -0.71 -6.77
CA ALA A 130 -13.93 -1.03 -5.35
C ALA A 130 -15.09 -0.24 -4.71
N GLY A 131 -15.47 0.90 -5.30
CA GLY A 131 -16.56 1.77 -4.86
C GLY A 131 -16.06 3.04 -4.18
#